data_AF-A0A661PJL8-F1
#
_entry.id   AF-A0A661PJL8-F1
#
_cell.length_a   1.000
_cell.length_b   1.000
_cell.length_c   1.000
_cell.angle_alpha   90.00
_cell.angle_beta   90.00
_cell.angle_gamma   90.00
#
_symmetry.space_group_name_H-M   'P 1'
#
loop_
_entity.id
_entity.type
_entity.pdbx_description
1 polymer ?
#
loop_
_entity_poly.entity_id
_entity_poly.type
_entity_poly.pdbx_seq_one_letter_code
_entity_poly.pdbx_strand_id
1 'polypeptide(L)'
;MGKETPDFLFLNAGNLLFRREHIKPEKVVESRLIADLIISSYNTMGCDVLNIGAYDLSLGIDFLMKKQSKAKYPFISANLCDKHGKLIFKPWIMKSRQGVKIAIFGLIDKKLKVDRVPGGHKIMVKDPLETASKLVPQLKKAGAGYVILLTNLPGRQCRRLAQHGLPIDLIIGSSRKNQISLPIQVKNTYITHLDRGGKNIGQLRVIFLSAAGIEALSPSERMKGKKIDGKFYLNKFVQLRLDIPDHPDIGPKVNAVLEKLKRLQKVKATGVMSIPVQKKVAGISEGNRYVGVEVCRRCHQERYERWKASGHARAYQGLVSKGQQFDVDCIGCHSLAYDRDGGFTDLKNIRFFVNVQCESCHGPGALHVQAKGDPEKIVKKRDPEICLQCHIPEKSPDFVFMDYFIRMCKGKEKPSPAAQ
;
A
#
# COMPACT_ATOMS: atom_id res chain seq x y z
N MET A 1 19.65 -19.19 30.35
CA MET A 1 19.64 -19.64 28.94
C MET A 1 19.43 -18.42 28.05
N GLY A 2 20.50 -17.93 27.41
CA GLY A 2 20.41 -16.79 26.50
C GLY A 2 19.66 -17.21 25.24
N LYS A 3 18.59 -16.49 24.87
CA LYS A 3 17.92 -16.70 23.59
C LYS A 3 18.93 -16.44 22.49
N GLU A 4 19.26 -17.45 21.69
CA GLU A 4 20.04 -17.29 20.47
C GLU A 4 19.40 -16.20 19.62
N THR A 5 20.16 -15.15 19.31
CA THR A 5 19.68 -14.10 18.42
C THR A 5 19.50 -14.68 17.03
N PRO A 6 18.32 -14.55 16.41
CA PRO A 6 18.10 -15.08 15.07
C PRO A 6 19.13 -14.56 14.09
N ASP A 7 19.59 -15.43 13.20
CA ASP A 7 20.60 -15.13 12.18
C ASP A 7 20.05 -14.33 10.99
N PHE A 8 19.06 -13.49 11.25
CA PHE A 8 18.48 -12.57 10.28
C PHE A 8 18.22 -11.21 10.91
N LEU A 9 17.89 -10.24 10.04
CA LEU A 9 17.43 -8.92 10.43
C LEU A 9 16.03 -8.70 9.85
N PHE A 10 15.06 -8.37 10.69
CA PHE A 10 13.72 -8.01 10.22
C PHE A 10 13.58 -6.49 10.11
N LEU A 11 13.60 -5.97 8.89
CA LEU A 11 13.68 -4.54 8.60
C LEU A 11 12.39 -4.01 7.96
N ASN A 12 11.97 -2.79 8.32
CA ASN A 12 10.88 -2.10 7.65
C ASN A 12 11.27 -0.68 7.21
N ALA A 13 11.07 -0.37 5.93
CA ALA A 13 11.50 0.89 5.30
C ALA A 13 10.55 2.08 5.51
N GLY A 14 9.47 1.90 6.27
CA GLY A 14 8.50 2.93 6.64
C GLY A 14 7.20 2.85 5.88
N ASN A 15 6.31 3.80 6.17
CA ASN A 15 4.90 3.79 5.79
C ASN A 15 4.17 2.55 6.36
N LEU A 16 4.50 2.20 7.60
CA LEU A 16 3.99 1.03 8.28
C LEU A 16 2.59 1.27 8.87
N LEU A 17 2.40 2.40 9.56
CA LEU A 17 1.23 2.61 10.40
C LEU A 17 -0.03 3.02 9.62
N PHE A 18 0.16 3.66 8.46
CA PHE A 18 -0.93 4.25 7.69
C PHE A 18 -0.73 4.06 6.19
N ARG A 19 -1.84 4.06 5.44
CA ARG A 19 -1.87 3.83 3.98
C ARG A 19 -1.82 5.12 3.14
N ARG A 20 -1.90 6.29 3.76
CA ARG A 20 -2.05 7.61 3.13
C ARG A 20 -1.60 8.70 4.11
N GLU A 21 -1.11 9.84 3.61
CA GLU A 21 -0.63 10.98 4.43
C GLU A 21 -1.72 11.72 5.21
N HIS A 22 -2.95 11.70 4.70
CA HIS A 22 -4.07 12.41 5.32
C HIS A 22 -5.16 11.43 5.74
N ILE A 23 -5.42 11.39 7.04
CA ILE A 23 -6.50 10.60 7.61
C ILE A 23 -7.72 11.50 7.74
N LYS A 24 -8.83 11.11 7.10
CA LYS A 24 -10.11 11.80 7.22
C LYS A 24 -10.53 11.83 8.71
N PRO A 25 -11.09 12.93 9.26
CA PRO A 25 -11.43 13.05 10.68
C PRO A 25 -12.22 11.86 11.24
N GLU A 26 -13.20 11.37 10.49
CA GLU A 26 -14.05 10.24 10.84
C GLU A 26 -13.31 8.90 10.93
N LYS A 27 -12.12 8.78 10.32
CA LYS A 27 -11.26 7.59 10.32
C LYS A 27 -10.16 7.63 11.38
N VAL A 28 -10.03 8.71 12.15
CA VAL A 28 -8.95 8.86 13.15
C VAL A 28 -8.99 7.74 14.20
N VAL A 29 -10.15 7.43 14.77
CA VAL A 29 -10.28 6.40 15.82
C VAL A 29 -9.90 5.02 15.29
N GLU A 30 -10.41 4.65 14.12
CA GLU A 30 -10.09 3.39 13.42
C GLU A 30 -8.59 3.29 13.13
N SER A 31 -8.01 4.38 12.60
CA SER A 31 -6.58 4.43 12.26
C SER A 31 -5.69 4.30 13.50
N ARG A 32 -6.10 4.85 14.65
CA ARG A 32 -5.38 4.67 15.93
C ARG A 32 -5.40 3.23 16.41
N LEU A 33 -6.54 2.55 16.34
CA LEU A 33 -6.69 1.15 16.72
C LEU A 33 -5.83 0.23 15.84
N ILE A 34 -5.86 0.44 14.53
CA ILE A 34 -5.04 -0.31 13.58
C ILE A 34 -3.55 -0.06 13.85
N ALA A 35 -3.14 1.19 14.11
CA ALA A 35 -1.76 1.49 14.43
C ALA A 35 -1.28 0.82 15.74
N ASP A 36 -2.11 0.79 16.80
CA ASP A 36 -1.78 0.06 18.04
C ASP A 36 -1.62 -1.45 17.77
N LEU A 37 -2.53 -2.04 16.98
CA LEU A 37 -2.43 -3.44 16.56
C LEU A 37 -1.11 -3.70 15.82
N ILE A 38 -0.79 -2.89 14.81
CA ILE A 38 0.43 -3.02 14.01
C ILE A 38 1.68 -2.97 14.89
N ILE A 39 1.80 -1.99 15.79
CA ILE A 39 2.94 -1.91 16.73
C ILE A 39 3.02 -3.18 17.58
N SER A 40 1.90 -3.64 18.13
CA SER A 40 1.88 -4.85 18.96
C SER A 40 2.26 -6.12 18.19
N SER A 41 1.82 -6.24 16.94
CA SER A 41 2.16 -7.36 16.05
C SER A 41 3.63 -7.33 15.69
N TYR A 42 4.20 -6.17 15.35
CA TYR A 42 5.63 -6.02 15.05
C TYR A 42 6.52 -6.28 16.27
N ASN A 43 6.04 -5.98 17.48
CA ASN A 43 6.70 -6.38 18.71
C ASN A 43 6.75 -7.92 18.87
N THR A 44 5.67 -8.62 18.53
CA THR A 44 5.62 -10.09 18.56
C THR A 44 6.50 -10.70 17.47
N MET A 45 6.50 -10.13 16.26
CA MET A 45 7.32 -10.62 15.14
C MET A 45 8.83 -10.35 15.29
N GLY A 46 9.24 -9.53 16.27
CA GLY A 46 10.66 -9.25 16.51
C GLY A 46 11.29 -8.35 15.46
N CYS A 47 10.61 -7.27 15.05
CA CYS A 47 11.19 -6.25 14.16
C CYS A 47 12.51 -5.71 14.75
N ASP A 48 13.56 -5.59 13.93
CA ASP A 48 14.83 -5.02 14.37
C ASP A 48 14.84 -3.50 14.33
N VAL A 49 14.18 -2.91 13.32
CA VAL A 49 14.13 -1.45 13.13
C VAL A 49 13.07 -1.05 12.09
N LEU A 50 12.45 0.10 12.36
CA LEU A 50 11.56 0.79 11.44
C LEU A 50 12.15 2.15 11.06
N ASN A 51 12.32 2.42 9.77
CA ASN A 51 12.50 3.79 9.31
C ASN A 51 11.17 4.52 9.27
N ILE A 52 11.14 5.79 9.70
CA ILE A 52 9.93 6.60 9.61
C ILE A 52 9.68 7.05 8.18
N GLY A 53 8.44 6.90 7.73
CA GLY A 53 7.96 7.43 6.46
C GLY A 53 6.90 8.50 6.55
N ALA A 54 6.63 9.12 5.40
CA ALA A 54 5.62 10.16 5.26
C ALA A 54 4.26 9.73 5.81
N TYR A 55 3.87 8.47 5.59
CA TYR A 55 2.57 7.98 6.05
C TYR A 55 2.57 7.73 7.54
N ASP A 56 3.69 7.37 8.17
CA ASP A 56 3.73 7.15 9.63
C ASP A 56 3.42 8.45 10.41
N LEU A 57 3.62 9.61 9.79
CA LEU A 57 3.32 10.94 10.31
C LEU A 57 1.86 11.38 10.15
N SER A 58 0.97 10.57 9.57
CA SER A 58 -0.39 11.02 9.19
C SER A 58 -1.28 11.46 10.36
N LEU A 59 -1.01 10.99 11.58
CA LEU A 59 -1.68 11.47 12.82
C LEU A 59 -0.80 12.44 13.63
N GLY A 60 0.31 12.90 13.06
CA GLY A 60 1.22 13.88 13.64
C GLY A 60 2.39 13.29 14.41
N ILE A 61 3.39 14.14 14.65
CA ILE A 61 4.63 13.72 15.31
C ILE A 61 4.43 13.29 16.76
N ASP A 62 3.56 13.99 17.50
CA ASP A 62 3.27 13.67 18.91
C ASP A 62 2.63 12.27 19.05
N PHE A 63 1.78 11.90 18.09
CA PHE A 63 1.21 10.55 18.03
C PHE A 63 2.29 9.51 17.76
N LEU A 64 3.17 9.77 16.77
CA LEU A 64 4.23 8.84 16.40
C LEU A 64 5.22 8.60 17.53
N MET A 65 5.60 9.65 18.28
CA MET A 65 6.46 9.52 19.46
C MET A 65 5.82 8.67 20.56
N LYS A 66 4.50 8.79 20.77
CA LYS A 66 3.75 7.91 21.69
C LYS A 66 3.69 6.46 21.20
N LYS A 67 3.81 6.20 19.89
CA LYS A 67 3.92 4.84 19.36
C LYS A 67 5.32 4.27 19.52
N GLN A 68 6.35 5.10 19.36
CA GLN A 68 7.73 4.68 19.60
C GLN A 68 7.92 4.16 21.02
N SER A 69 7.34 4.80 22.04
CA SER A 69 7.45 4.34 23.43
C SER A 69 6.78 2.99 23.70
N LYS A 70 5.87 2.55 22.84
CA LYS A 70 5.23 1.22 22.90
C LYS A 70 5.93 0.17 22.02
N ALA A 71 6.80 0.59 21.12
CA ALA A 71 7.53 -0.30 20.23
C ALA A 71 8.73 -0.91 20.98
N LYS A 72 8.95 -2.21 20.82
CA LYS A 72 10.14 -2.94 21.30
C LYS A 72 11.33 -2.80 20.36
N TYR A 73 11.17 -2.02 19.31
CA TYR A 73 12.15 -1.80 18.25
C TYR A 73 12.30 -0.31 17.98
N PRO A 74 13.52 0.15 17.64
CA PRO A 74 13.79 1.56 17.43
C PRO A 74 13.11 2.07 16.15
N PHE A 75 12.62 3.30 16.24
CA PHE A 75 12.29 4.11 15.07
C PHE A 75 13.52 4.94 14.70
N ILE A 76 13.88 4.96 13.42
CA ILE A 76 15.02 5.73 12.92
C ILE A 76 14.60 6.74 11.86
N SER A 77 15.34 7.85 11.78
CA SER A 77 15.33 8.81 10.68
C SER A 77 16.51 9.76 10.83
N ALA A 78 17.37 9.86 9.82
CA ALA A 78 18.56 10.70 9.85
C ALA A 78 18.32 12.14 9.40
N ASN A 79 17.16 12.42 8.79
CA ASN A 79 16.85 13.73 8.22
C ASN A 79 15.51 14.32 8.68
N LEU A 80 14.82 13.71 9.64
CA LEU A 80 13.65 14.29 10.29
C LEU A 80 14.07 15.02 11.59
N CYS A 81 13.90 16.34 11.59
CA CYS A 81 14.31 17.22 12.67
C CYS A 81 13.12 17.99 13.24
N ASP A 82 13.30 18.53 14.44
CA ASP A 82 12.47 19.63 14.92
C ASP A 82 12.79 20.92 14.15
N LYS A 83 12.00 21.97 14.38
CA LYS A 83 12.21 23.30 13.78
C LYS A 83 13.56 23.96 14.11
N HIS A 84 14.30 23.45 15.10
CA HIS A 84 15.62 23.93 15.50
C HIS A 84 16.74 23.08 14.89
N GLY A 85 16.41 22.09 14.06
CA GLY A 85 17.38 21.24 13.37
C GLY A 85 17.90 20.06 14.20
N LYS A 86 17.36 19.83 15.41
CA LYS A 86 17.69 18.66 16.25
C LYS A 86 16.94 17.43 15.73
N LEU A 87 17.63 16.29 15.65
CA LEU A 87 17.01 15.04 15.21
C LEU A 87 15.93 14.57 16.19
N ILE A 88 14.78 14.18 15.66
CA ILE A 88 13.66 13.66 16.46
C ILE A 88 13.86 12.18 16.80
N PHE A 89 14.35 11.42 15.81
CA PHE A 89 14.63 9.99 15.95
C PHE A 89 16.14 9.73 15.88
N LYS A 90 16.57 8.54 16.31
CA LYS A 90 17.96 8.13 16.10
C LYS A 90 18.24 8.08 14.59
N PRO A 91 19.40 8.58 14.11
CA PRO A 91 19.70 8.59 12.68
C PRO A 91 19.98 7.19 12.13
N TRP A 92 20.55 6.31 12.96
CA TRP A 92 20.98 4.97 12.59
C TRP A 92 21.10 4.05 13.81
N ILE A 93 21.28 2.75 13.55
CA ILE A 93 21.67 1.73 14.53
C ILE A 93 22.78 0.83 13.98
N MET A 94 23.59 0.24 14.87
CA MET A 94 24.52 -0.84 14.52
C MET A 94 23.92 -2.18 14.94
N LYS A 95 24.03 -3.18 14.08
CA LYS A 95 23.76 -4.58 14.40
C LYS A 95 24.98 -5.42 14.05
N SER A 96 25.17 -6.55 14.73
CA SER A 96 26.19 -7.54 14.38
C SER A 96 25.50 -8.87 14.04
N ARG A 97 25.89 -9.48 12.93
CA ARG A 97 25.46 -10.82 12.51
C ARG A 97 26.67 -11.54 11.93
N GLN A 98 26.96 -12.72 12.46
CA GLN A 98 28.12 -13.54 12.05
C GLN A 98 29.44 -12.73 11.95
N GLY A 99 29.70 -11.85 12.92
CA GLY A 99 30.90 -11.00 12.93
C GLY A 99 30.89 -9.78 12.01
N VAL A 100 29.86 -9.62 11.16
CA VAL A 100 29.71 -8.45 10.29
C VAL A 100 28.98 -7.32 11.03
N LYS A 101 29.61 -6.15 11.14
CA LYS A 101 28.99 -4.92 11.64
C LYS A 101 28.15 -4.27 10.54
N ILE A 102 26.84 -4.22 10.75
CA ILE A 102 25.83 -3.73 9.82
C ILE A 102 25.26 -2.42 10.35
N ALA A 103 25.55 -1.32 9.67
CA ALA A 103 24.95 -0.02 9.96
C ALA A 103 23.64 0.14 9.18
N ILE A 104 22.57 0.49 9.89
CA ILE A 104 21.24 0.68 9.30
C ILE A 104 20.80 2.10 9.61
N PHE A 105 20.58 2.91 8.57
CA PHE A 105 20.15 4.30 8.69
C PHE A 105 18.89 4.58 7.88
N GLY A 106 18.18 5.63 8.26
CA GLY A 106 16.85 5.95 7.73
C GLY A 106 16.80 7.30 7.04
N LEU A 107 16.10 7.41 5.90
CA LEU A 107 15.80 8.69 5.27
C LEU A 107 14.32 8.81 4.90
N ILE A 108 13.76 10.00 5.10
CA ILE A 108 12.43 10.42 4.64
C ILE A 108 12.53 11.36 3.45
N ASP A 109 11.56 11.36 2.54
CA ASP A 109 11.53 12.26 1.38
C ASP A 109 11.32 13.73 1.81
N LYS A 110 12.20 14.63 1.36
CA LYS A 110 12.08 16.09 1.55
C LYS A 110 10.82 16.66 0.90
N LYS A 111 10.22 15.94 -0.06
CA LYS A 111 8.94 16.29 -0.67
C LYS A 111 7.73 16.05 0.24
N LEU A 112 7.93 15.57 1.47
CA LEU A 112 6.88 15.55 2.48
C LEU A 112 6.27 16.95 2.62
N LYS A 113 4.94 17.03 2.47
CA LYS A 113 4.17 18.27 2.70
C LYS A 113 3.98 18.47 4.20
N VAL A 114 5.03 18.97 4.86
CA VAL A 114 5.07 19.14 6.32
C VAL A 114 3.91 20.00 6.82
N ASP A 115 3.52 21.03 6.07
CA ASP A 115 2.34 21.89 6.32
C ASP A 115 1.02 21.11 6.47
N ARG A 116 0.91 19.93 5.83
CA ARG A 116 -0.29 19.08 5.88
C ARG A 116 -0.24 18.01 6.96
N VAL A 117 0.88 17.86 7.64
CA VAL A 117 1.03 16.92 8.76
C VAL A 117 0.45 17.57 10.01
N PRO A 118 -0.39 16.88 10.81
CA PRO A 118 -0.83 17.40 12.10
C PRO A 118 0.38 17.72 13.01
N GLY A 119 0.50 18.97 13.45
CA GLY A 119 1.68 19.44 14.19
C GLY A 119 2.93 19.65 13.32
N GLY A 120 2.78 19.78 12.01
CA GLY A 120 3.86 19.95 11.04
C GLY A 120 4.77 21.15 11.30
N HIS A 121 4.24 22.24 11.86
CA HIS A 121 5.03 23.42 12.26
C HIS A 121 6.14 23.11 13.28
N LYS A 122 6.12 21.92 13.91
CA LYS A 122 7.14 21.47 14.86
C LYS A 122 8.34 20.79 14.19
N ILE A 123 8.21 20.38 12.94
CA ILE A 123 9.17 19.49 12.27
C ILE A 123 9.71 20.10 10.97
N MET A 124 10.86 19.61 10.53
CA MET A 124 11.41 19.89 9.21
C MET A 124 12.16 18.67 8.68
N VAL A 125 12.34 18.61 7.36
CA VAL A 125 13.06 17.52 6.69
C VAL A 125 14.31 18.07 6.00
N LYS A 126 15.48 17.59 6.42
CA LYS A 126 16.77 17.91 5.78
C LYS A 126 16.91 17.17 4.45
N ASP A 127 17.76 17.70 3.56
CA ASP A 127 18.00 17.06 2.26
C ASP A 127 18.54 15.63 2.42
N PRO A 128 17.92 14.62 1.79
CA PRO A 128 18.32 13.22 1.95
C PRO A 128 19.74 12.95 1.44
N LEU A 129 20.14 13.56 0.33
CA LEU A 129 21.46 13.36 -0.26
C LEU A 129 22.53 14.04 0.58
N GLU A 130 22.33 15.29 0.98
CA GLU A 130 23.28 15.97 1.87
C GLU A 130 23.43 15.24 3.21
N THR A 131 22.31 14.74 3.75
CA THR A 131 22.32 13.97 5.00
C THR A 131 23.11 12.67 4.83
N ALA A 132 22.86 11.91 3.75
CA ALA A 132 23.58 10.68 3.46
C ALA A 132 25.08 10.93 3.26
N SER A 133 25.45 11.96 2.50
CA SER A 133 26.85 12.33 2.23
C SER A 133 27.63 12.66 3.50
N LYS A 134 26.98 13.24 4.51
CA LYS A 134 27.59 13.51 5.82
C LYS A 134 27.64 12.28 6.72
N LEU A 135 26.55 11.50 6.76
CA LEU A 135 26.38 10.39 7.70
C LEU A 135 27.17 9.15 7.30
N VAL A 136 27.10 8.74 6.04
CA VAL A 136 27.66 7.46 5.57
C VAL A 136 29.17 7.34 5.85
N PRO A 137 30.02 8.37 5.63
CA PRO A 137 31.43 8.32 6.02
C PRO A 137 31.63 8.08 7.53
N GLN A 138 30.76 8.64 8.39
CA GLN A 138 30.84 8.43 9.84
C GLN A 138 30.50 6.98 10.20
N LEU A 139 29.52 6.36 9.52
CA LEU A 139 29.19 4.95 9.71
C LEU A 139 30.37 4.04 9.33
N LYS A 140 31.03 4.32 8.21
CA LYS A 140 32.23 3.57 7.78
C LYS A 140 33.38 3.74 8.78
N LYS A 141 33.64 4.97 9.25
CA LYS A 141 34.64 5.24 10.31
C LYS A 141 34.31 4.52 11.63
N ALA A 142 33.04 4.35 11.96
CA ALA A 142 32.58 3.56 13.11
C ALA A 142 32.72 2.04 12.92
N GLY A 143 33.29 1.58 11.79
CA GLY A 143 33.58 0.17 11.51
C GLY A 143 32.43 -0.58 10.84
N ALA A 144 31.48 0.10 10.19
CA ALA A 144 30.44 -0.56 9.42
C ALA A 144 31.04 -1.35 8.23
N GLY A 145 30.96 -2.68 8.30
CA GLY A 145 31.31 -3.58 7.20
C GLY A 145 30.23 -3.64 6.11
N TYR A 146 28.98 -3.33 6.49
CA TYR A 146 27.84 -3.31 5.58
C TYR A 146 26.89 -2.16 5.92
N VAL A 147 26.42 -1.41 4.93
CA VAL A 147 25.58 -0.21 5.13
C VAL A 147 24.24 -0.36 4.42
N ILE A 148 23.15 -0.29 5.20
CA ILE A 148 21.77 -0.39 4.72
C ILE A 148 21.05 0.95 4.90
N LEU A 149 20.49 1.46 3.81
CA LEU A 149 19.53 2.56 3.83
C LEU A 149 18.10 2.02 3.78
N LEU A 150 17.31 2.35 4.79
CA LEU A 150 15.86 2.17 4.81
C LEU A 150 15.19 3.49 4.44
N THR A 151 14.33 3.50 3.42
CA THR A 151 13.79 4.77 2.94
C THR A 151 12.46 4.70 2.23
N ASN A 152 11.78 5.84 2.17
CA ASN A 152 10.54 6.05 1.42
C ASN A 152 10.70 7.03 0.25
N LEU A 153 11.96 7.32 -0.12
CA LEU A 153 12.27 8.03 -1.36
C LEU A 153 11.71 7.27 -2.59
N PRO A 154 11.24 7.99 -3.63
CA PRO A 154 10.90 7.39 -4.91
C PRO A 154 12.12 6.71 -5.54
N GLY A 155 11.89 5.64 -6.31
CA GLY A 155 12.98 4.86 -6.93
C GLY A 155 13.98 5.69 -7.74
N ARG A 156 13.54 6.78 -8.41
CA ARG A 156 14.46 7.71 -9.09
C ARG A 156 15.46 8.38 -8.15
N GLN A 157 15.03 8.78 -6.96
CA GLN A 157 15.91 9.37 -5.96
C GLN A 157 16.84 8.33 -5.33
N CYS A 158 16.37 7.10 -5.09
CA CYS A 158 17.24 5.99 -4.66
C CYS A 158 18.37 5.74 -5.66
N ARG A 159 18.04 5.70 -6.96
CA ARG A 159 19.05 5.57 -8.03
C ARG A 159 20.00 6.77 -8.04
N ARG A 160 19.49 8.00 -7.87
CA ARG A 160 20.33 9.21 -7.79
C ARG A 160 21.30 9.14 -6.61
N LEU A 161 20.84 8.72 -5.42
CA LEU A 161 21.71 8.52 -4.25
C LEU A 161 22.82 7.51 -4.55
N ALA A 162 22.47 6.35 -5.09
CA ALA A 162 23.44 5.33 -5.46
C ALA A 162 24.44 5.84 -6.53
N GLN A 163 23.97 6.65 -7.48
CA GLN A 163 24.82 7.25 -8.51
C GLN A 163 25.88 8.21 -7.95
N HIS A 164 25.68 8.79 -6.76
CA HIS A 164 26.71 9.62 -6.11
C HIS A 164 27.90 8.79 -5.62
N GLY A 165 27.79 7.46 -5.57
CA GLY A 165 28.90 6.59 -5.17
C GLY A 165 29.20 6.62 -3.67
N LEU A 166 28.22 7.01 -2.84
CA LEU A 166 28.32 6.81 -1.39
C LEU A 166 28.46 5.32 -1.08
N PRO A 167 29.26 4.91 -0.09
CA PRO A 167 29.45 3.49 0.26
C PRO A 167 28.23 2.96 1.03
N ILE A 168 27.11 2.84 0.32
CA ILE A 168 25.85 2.24 0.73
C ILE A 168 25.72 0.93 -0.05
N ASP A 169 25.66 -0.19 0.65
CA ASP A 169 25.58 -1.51 0.00
C ASP A 169 24.15 -1.85 -0.43
N LEU A 170 23.16 -1.51 0.39
CA LEU A 170 21.75 -1.85 0.16
C LEU A 170 20.82 -0.66 0.43
N ILE A 171 19.90 -0.40 -0.51
CA ILE A 171 18.77 0.50 -0.33
C ILE A 171 17.48 -0.33 -0.36
N ILE A 172 16.69 -0.27 0.71
CA ILE A 172 15.33 -0.83 0.78
C ILE A 172 14.31 0.30 0.72
N GLY A 173 13.57 0.37 -0.39
CA GLY A 173 12.59 1.42 -0.65
C GLY A 173 11.15 1.05 -0.26
N SER A 174 10.41 2.02 0.27
CA SER A 174 8.97 1.98 0.56
C SER A 174 8.27 3.23 0.01
N SER A 175 7.88 3.21 -1.26
CA SER A 175 7.21 4.35 -1.91
C SER A 175 5.77 4.02 -2.32
N ARG A 176 4.94 5.06 -2.48
CA ARG A 176 3.51 4.92 -2.84
C ARG A 176 3.28 4.19 -4.15
N LYS A 177 4.24 4.29 -5.07
CA LYS A 177 4.21 3.73 -6.43
C LYS A 177 4.95 2.39 -6.54
N ASN A 178 5.40 1.82 -5.42
CA ASN A 178 6.14 0.57 -5.46
C ASN A 178 5.25 -0.57 -5.96
N GLN A 179 5.77 -1.30 -6.94
CA GLN A 179 5.33 -2.63 -7.34
C GLN A 179 6.53 -3.54 -7.14
N ILE A 180 6.30 -4.81 -6.81
CA ILE A 180 7.41 -5.74 -6.62
C ILE A 180 8.22 -5.84 -7.91
N SER A 181 9.54 -5.73 -7.78
CA SER A 181 10.46 -5.88 -8.91
C SER A 181 11.72 -6.57 -8.46
N LEU A 182 12.42 -7.24 -9.39
CA LEU A 182 13.77 -7.70 -9.10
C LEU A 182 14.65 -6.52 -8.67
N PRO A 183 15.58 -6.73 -7.71
CA PRO A 183 16.41 -5.64 -7.26
C PRO A 183 17.39 -5.20 -8.36
N ILE A 184 17.65 -3.90 -8.39
CA ILE A 184 18.53 -3.28 -9.39
C ILE A 184 19.88 -2.97 -8.75
N GLN A 185 20.93 -2.94 -9.55
CA GLN A 185 22.24 -2.46 -9.13
C GLN A 185 22.50 -1.10 -9.77
N VAL A 186 22.98 -0.15 -8.98
CA VAL A 186 23.51 1.13 -9.44
C VAL A 186 24.87 1.32 -8.78
N LYS A 187 25.94 1.39 -9.59
CA LYS A 187 27.32 1.30 -9.10
C LYS A 187 27.49 0.07 -8.18
N ASN A 188 27.93 0.26 -6.94
CA ASN A 188 28.13 -0.81 -5.95
C ASN A 188 26.93 -0.97 -4.99
N THR A 189 25.82 -0.27 -5.24
CA THR A 189 24.63 -0.30 -4.39
C THR A 189 23.55 -1.19 -4.99
N TYR A 190 23.04 -2.12 -4.21
CA TYR A 190 21.87 -2.92 -4.53
C TYR A 190 20.61 -2.22 -4.04
N ILE A 191 19.57 -2.15 -4.85
CA ILE A 191 18.33 -1.42 -4.54
C ILE A 191 17.16 -2.37 -4.72
N THR A 192 16.43 -2.62 -3.63
CA THR A 192 15.24 -3.47 -3.61
C THR A 192 14.05 -2.72 -3.03
N HIS A 193 12.86 -3.20 -3.34
CA HIS A 193 11.62 -2.76 -2.72
C HIS A 193 10.56 -3.85 -2.83
N LEU A 194 9.56 -3.77 -1.95
CA LEU A 194 8.41 -4.64 -1.95
C LEU A 194 7.17 -3.88 -2.41
N ASP A 195 6.15 -4.65 -2.74
CA ASP A 195 4.82 -4.12 -2.96
C ASP A 195 4.16 -3.65 -1.66
N ARG A 196 2.99 -3.03 -1.81
CA ARG A 196 2.27 -2.43 -0.69
C ARG A 196 1.32 -3.42 -0.04
N GLY A 197 1.04 -3.18 1.24
CA GLY A 197 -0.03 -3.87 1.96
C GLY A 197 0.38 -5.20 2.59
N GLY A 198 1.68 -5.51 2.67
CA GLY A 198 2.14 -6.74 3.31
C GLY A 198 1.79 -7.99 2.51
N LYS A 199 1.70 -7.89 1.18
CA LYS A 199 1.42 -9.02 0.28
C LYS A 199 2.64 -9.91 0.07
N ASN A 200 3.85 -9.39 0.24
CA ASN A 200 5.09 -10.14 0.10
C ASN A 200 6.06 -9.82 1.24
N ILE A 201 6.90 -10.81 1.57
CA ILE A 201 8.11 -10.65 2.36
C ILE A 201 9.31 -10.83 1.44
N GLY A 202 10.24 -9.88 1.48
CA GLY A 202 11.53 -9.99 0.81
C GLY A 202 12.54 -10.70 1.70
N GLN A 203 13.12 -11.78 1.20
CA GLN A 203 14.26 -12.45 1.80
C GLN A 203 15.49 -12.17 0.95
N LEU A 204 16.45 -11.42 1.51
CA LEU A 204 17.72 -11.14 0.88
C LEU A 204 18.85 -11.76 1.70
N ARG A 205 19.48 -12.81 1.18
CA ARG A 205 20.68 -13.41 1.78
C ARG A 205 21.90 -12.74 1.16
N VAL A 206 22.74 -12.19 2.03
CA VAL A 206 24.00 -11.54 1.65
C VAL A 206 25.15 -12.42 2.13
N ILE A 207 26.03 -12.76 1.20
CA ILE A 207 27.13 -13.69 1.42
C ILE A 207 28.44 -12.94 1.21
N PHE A 208 29.31 -12.96 2.22
CA PHE A 208 30.60 -12.26 2.26
C PHE A 208 31.75 -13.23 1.97
N LEU A 209 31.69 -13.93 0.83
CA LEU A 209 32.68 -14.95 0.47
C LEU A 209 33.81 -14.39 -0.42
N SER A 210 35.00 -14.98 -0.29
CA SER A 210 36.06 -14.85 -1.27
C SER A 210 35.61 -15.42 -2.63
N ALA A 211 36.38 -15.19 -3.70
CA ALA A 211 36.08 -15.73 -5.02
C ALA A 211 35.85 -17.26 -4.98
N ALA A 212 36.70 -17.98 -4.23
CA ALA A 212 36.58 -19.43 -4.02
C ALA A 212 35.29 -19.84 -3.28
N GLY A 213 34.82 -19.03 -2.33
CA GLY A 213 33.58 -19.34 -1.62
C GLY A 213 32.33 -19.18 -2.50
N ILE A 214 32.34 -18.27 -3.47
CA ILE A 214 31.22 -18.15 -4.43
C ILE A 214 31.18 -19.38 -5.35
N GLU A 215 32.33 -19.94 -5.73
CA GLU A 215 32.41 -21.16 -6.55
C GLU A 215 31.88 -22.40 -5.84
N ALA A 216 31.97 -22.43 -4.50
CA ALA A 216 31.39 -23.48 -3.66
C ALA A 216 29.85 -23.45 -3.59
N LEU A 217 29.19 -22.39 -4.07
CA LEU A 217 27.73 -22.36 -4.17
C LEU A 217 27.23 -23.31 -5.27
N SER A 218 26.04 -23.89 -5.05
CA SER A 218 25.41 -24.76 -6.04
C SER A 218 25.21 -24.02 -7.38
N PRO A 219 25.23 -24.72 -8.54
CA PRO A 219 24.98 -24.08 -9.83
C PRO A 219 23.68 -23.27 -9.87
N SER A 220 22.62 -23.74 -9.21
CA SER A 220 21.33 -23.02 -9.13
C SER A 220 21.43 -21.71 -8.34
N GLU A 221 22.15 -21.71 -7.22
CA GLU A 221 22.37 -20.49 -6.43
C GLU A 221 23.23 -19.48 -7.19
N ARG A 222 24.28 -19.95 -7.87
CA ARG A 222 25.14 -19.09 -8.70
C ARG A 222 24.35 -18.40 -9.82
N MET A 223 23.44 -19.13 -10.48
CA MET A 223 22.59 -18.56 -11.53
C MET A 223 21.55 -17.55 -10.99
N LYS A 224 21.02 -17.75 -9.79
CA LYS A 224 19.96 -16.90 -9.22
C LYS A 224 20.51 -15.66 -8.50
N GLY A 225 21.77 -15.70 -8.07
CA GLY A 225 22.36 -14.63 -7.29
C GLY A 225 23.12 -13.60 -8.11
N LYS A 226 23.56 -12.55 -7.44
CA LYS A 226 24.27 -11.43 -8.05
C LYS A 226 25.52 -11.05 -7.26
N LYS A 227 26.66 -10.95 -7.94
CA LYS A 227 27.93 -10.51 -7.35
C LYS A 227 28.08 -8.99 -7.48
N ILE A 228 28.30 -8.30 -6.37
CA ILE A 228 28.49 -6.84 -6.30
C ILE A 228 29.57 -6.57 -5.25
N ASP A 229 30.69 -5.95 -5.66
CA ASP A 229 31.74 -5.47 -4.75
C ASP A 229 32.19 -6.52 -3.70
N GLY A 230 32.58 -7.71 -4.18
CA GLY A 230 33.02 -8.82 -3.34
C GLY A 230 31.93 -9.52 -2.52
N LYS A 231 30.66 -9.13 -2.67
CA LYS A 231 29.51 -9.70 -1.96
C LYS A 231 28.58 -10.42 -2.93
N PHE A 232 27.92 -11.48 -2.49
CA PHE A 232 26.97 -12.24 -3.29
C PHE A 232 25.56 -12.16 -2.70
N TYR A 233 24.58 -11.83 -3.54
CA TYR A 233 23.22 -11.52 -3.16
C TYR A 233 22.25 -12.56 -3.71
N LEU A 234 21.47 -13.18 -2.84
CA LEU A 234 20.38 -14.08 -3.22
C LEU A 234 19.05 -13.47 -2.78
N ASN A 235 18.27 -13.04 -3.77
CA ASN A 235 16.97 -12.42 -3.53
C ASN A 235 15.83 -13.43 -3.75
N LYS A 236 14.90 -13.48 -2.79
CA LYS A 236 13.67 -14.27 -2.88
C LYS A 236 12.50 -13.42 -2.40
N PHE A 237 11.40 -13.48 -3.14
CA PHE A 237 10.13 -12.91 -2.73
C PHE A 237 9.20 -14.04 -2.27
N VAL A 238 8.64 -13.89 -1.07
CA VAL A 238 7.68 -14.83 -0.49
C VAL A 238 6.32 -14.14 -0.47
N GLN A 239 5.41 -14.59 -1.33
CA GLN A 239 4.05 -14.09 -1.33
C GLN A 239 3.28 -14.63 -0.14
N LEU A 240 2.63 -13.73 0.60
CA LEU A 240 1.72 -14.04 1.68
C LEU A 240 0.37 -14.41 1.08
N ARG A 241 0.03 -15.69 1.19
CA ARG A 241 -1.16 -16.30 0.61
C ARG A 241 -2.10 -16.78 1.74
N LEU A 242 -3.36 -17.03 1.39
CA LEU A 242 -4.40 -17.42 2.35
C LEU A 242 -4.19 -18.82 2.95
N ASP A 243 -3.35 -19.67 2.34
CA ASP A 243 -2.97 -20.99 2.85
C ASP A 243 -1.92 -20.92 3.97
N ILE A 244 -1.30 -19.75 4.20
CA ILE A 244 -0.38 -19.55 5.32
C ILE A 244 -1.21 -19.32 6.58
N PRO A 245 -1.07 -20.17 7.62
CA PRO A 245 -1.87 -20.03 8.83
C PRO A 245 -1.55 -18.72 9.56
N ASP A 246 -2.57 -18.12 10.16
CA ASP A 246 -2.41 -16.97 11.04
C ASP A 246 -1.51 -17.31 12.22
N HIS A 247 -0.68 -16.35 12.62
CA HIS A 247 0.17 -16.51 13.80
C HIS A 247 -0.70 -16.67 15.06
N PRO A 248 -0.45 -17.68 15.93
CA PRO A 248 -1.34 -18.02 17.05
C PRO A 248 -1.59 -16.85 18.01
N ASP A 249 -0.58 -16.02 18.27
CA ASP A 249 -0.72 -14.85 19.15
C ASP A 249 -1.22 -13.56 18.48
N ILE A 250 -1.19 -13.48 17.14
CA ILE A 250 -1.51 -12.24 16.40
C ILE A 250 -2.91 -12.35 15.80
N GLY A 251 -3.27 -13.50 15.22
CA GLY A 251 -4.59 -13.73 14.62
C GLY A 251 -5.76 -13.35 15.56
N PRO A 252 -5.79 -13.83 16.82
CA PRO A 252 -6.82 -13.44 17.77
C PRO A 252 -6.89 -11.93 18.05
N LYS A 253 -5.74 -11.23 18.09
CA LYS A 253 -5.68 -9.78 18.28
C LYS A 253 -6.24 -9.03 17.07
N VAL A 254 -5.94 -9.50 15.86
CA VAL A 254 -6.49 -8.96 14.62
C VAL A 254 -8.02 -9.10 14.64
N ASN A 255 -8.53 -10.30 14.93
CA ASN A 255 -9.97 -10.56 15.00
C ASN A 255 -10.67 -9.67 16.03
N ALA A 256 -10.10 -9.50 17.23
CA ALA A 256 -10.64 -8.63 18.25
C ALA A 256 -10.74 -7.16 17.80
N VAL A 257 -9.72 -6.66 17.09
CA VAL A 257 -9.73 -5.30 16.54
C VAL A 257 -10.75 -5.18 15.41
N LEU A 258 -10.84 -6.15 14.51
CA LEU A 258 -11.84 -6.16 13.43
C LEU A 258 -13.26 -6.13 14.00
N GLU A 259 -13.56 -6.92 15.03
CA GLU A 259 -14.87 -6.89 15.70
C GLU A 259 -15.15 -5.53 16.35
N LYS A 260 -14.14 -4.90 16.98
CA LYS A 260 -14.28 -3.54 17.50
C LYS A 260 -14.56 -2.52 16.40
N LEU A 261 -13.89 -2.63 15.25
CA LEU A 261 -14.12 -1.76 14.10
C LEU A 261 -15.54 -1.93 13.53
N LYS A 262 -16.01 -3.17 13.38
CA LYS A 262 -17.40 -3.46 12.97
C LYS A 262 -18.41 -2.83 13.92
N ARG A 263 -18.20 -2.93 15.24
CA ARG A 263 -19.07 -2.29 16.25
C ARG A 263 -19.07 -0.77 16.11
N LEU A 264 -17.91 -0.15 15.94
CA LEU A 264 -17.79 1.30 15.74
C LEU A 264 -18.52 1.77 14.47
N GLN A 265 -18.46 0.98 13.40
CA GLN A 265 -19.20 1.27 12.17
C GLN A 265 -20.71 1.14 12.36
N LYS A 266 -21.18 0.10 13.08
CA LYS A 266 -22.59 -0.07 13.44
C LYS A 266 -23.13 1.08 14.29
N VAL A 267 -22.41 1.50 15.34
CA VAL A 267 -22.80 2.63 16.20
C VAL A 267 -22.87 3.93 15.42
N LYS A 268 -21.92 4.16 14.50
CA LYS A 268 -21.99 5.30 13.59
C LYS A 268 -23.23 5.22 12.70
N ALA A 269 -23.58 4.04 12.18
CA ALA A 269 -24.77 3.88 11.36
C ALA A 269 -26.08 4.12 12.13
N THR A 270 -26.16 3.72 13.40
CA THR A 270 -27.35 3.92 14.26
C THR A 270 -27.46 5.35 14.81
N GLY A 271 -26.34 5.99 15.15
CA GLY A 271 -26.31 7.34 15.71
C GLY A 271 -26.70 8.46 14.74
N VAL A 272 -26.83 8.18 13.44
CA VAL A 272 -27.30 9.17 12.46
C VAL A 272 -28.76 8.95 12.01
N MET A 273 -29.52 8.09 12.71
CA MET A 273 -30.96 7.89 12.47
C MET A 273 -31.86 8.97 13.11
N SER A 274 -31.31 9.99 13.77
CA SER A 274 -32.08 11.02 14.48
C SER A 274 -31.67 12.45 14.10
N ILE A 275 -31.65 12.76 12.79
CA ILE A 275 -31.64 14.15 12.29
C ILE A 275 -32.57 14.22 11.06
N PRO A 276 -33.60 15.09 11.03
CA PRO A 276 -34.46 15.26 9.87
C PRO A 276 -33.65 15.83 8.70
N VAL A 277 -33.70 15.16 7.55
CA VAL A 277 -32.95 15.54 6.35
C VAL A 277 -33.67 16.69 5.64
N GLN A 278 -33.25 17.92 5.91
CA GLN A 278 -33.34 19.03 4.97
C GLN A 278 -32.00 19.77 4.93
N LYS A 279 -31.14 19.43 3.97
CA LYS A 279 -30.21 20.40 3.36
C LYS A 279 -29.70 19.86 2.03
N LYS A 280 -29.94 20.65 0.97
CA LYS A 280 -29.35 20.49 -0.36
C LYS A 280 -27.83 20.41 -0.22
N VAL A 281 -27.22 19.34 -0.73
CA VAL A 281 -25.77 19.20 -0.81
C VAL A 281 -25.30 20.10 -1.96
N ALA A 282 -24.60 21.18 -1.62
CA ALA A 282 -23.96 22.07 -2.56
C ALA A 282 -22.66 21.44 -3.10
N GLY A 283 -22.46 21.50 -4.42
CA GLY A 283 -21.17 21.23 -5.08
C GLY A 283 -21.07 19.89 -5.80
N ILE A 284 -21.90 19.64 -6.83
CA ILE A 284 -21.64 18.60 -7.84
C ILE A 284 -21.70 19.31 -9.20
N SER A 285 -20.60 19.28 -9.96
CA SER A 285 -20.61 19.69 -11.37
C SER A 285 -21.54 18.75 -12.13
N GLU A 286 -22.49 19.31 -12.90
CA GLU A 286 -23.60 18.55 -13.52
C GLU A 286 -23.16 17.35 -14.38
N GLY A 287 -21.91 17.34 -14.86
CA GLY A 287 -21.36 16.30 -15.73
C GLY A 287 -20.88 15.01 -15.06
N ASN A 288 -20.64 14.98 -13.74
CA ASN A 288 -20.04 13.81 -13.06
C ASN A 288 -21.04 12.94 -12.30
N ARG A 289 -22.35 13.18 -12.46
CA ARG A 289 -23.38 12.48 -11.71
C ARG A 289 -23.70 11.09 -12.28
N TYR A 290 -23.74 10.08 -11.42
CA TYR A 290 -24.21 8.74 -11.74
C TYR A 290 -25.73 8.67 -11.68
N VAL A 291 -26.36 8.06 -12.69
CA VAL A 291 -27.83 7.97 -12.80
C VAL A 291 -28.39 6.62 -12.34
N GLY A 292 -27.54 5.59 -12.29
CA GLY A 292 -27.90 4.25 -11.88
C GLY A 292 -28.57 3.42 -12.98
N VAL A 293 -28.53 2.12 -12.77
CA VAL A 293 -28.94 1.10 -13.74
C VAL A 293 -30.43 1.16 -14.11
N GLU A 294 -31.30 1.61 -13.20
CA GLU A 294 -32.73 1.75 -13.43
C GLU A 294 -33.06 2.84 -14.47
N VAL A 295 -32.22 3.87 -14.58
CA VAL A 295 -32.34 4.88 -15.65
C VAL A 295 -31.88 4.27 -16.97
N CYS A 296 -30.77 3.52 -16.97
CA CYS A 296 -30.24 2.87 -18.17
C CYS A 296 -31.23 1.86 -18.78
N ARG A 297 -31.94 1.10 -17.94
CA ARG A 297 -32.91 0.08 -18.38
C ARG A 297 -33.98 0.63 -19.32
N ARG A 298 -34.41 1.87 -19.13
CA ARG A 298 -35.50 2.51 -19.90
C ARG A 298 -35.23 2.53 -21.41
N CYS A 299 -33.96 2.64 -21.82
CA CYS A 299 -33.55 2.62 -23.24
C CYS A 299 -32.72 1.37 -23.60
N HIS A 300 -32.16 0.66 -22.62
CA HIS A 300 -31.25 -0.47 -22.84
C HIS A 300 -31.74 -1.76 -22.19
N GLN A 301 -32.97 -2.17 -22.48
CA GLN A 301 -33.61 -3.32 -21.84
C GLN A 301 -32.82 -4.63 -22.05
N GLU A 302 -32.38 -4.93 -23.26
CA GLU A 302 -31.63 -6.16 -23.56
C GLU A 302 -30.27 -6.21 -22.82
N ARG A 303 -29.57 -5.07 -22.74
CA ARG A 303 -28.30 -4.96 -22.01
C ARG A 303 -28.52 -5.07 -20.50
N TYR A 304 -29.63 -4.51 -20.00
CA TYR A 304 -30.03 -4.63 -18.60
C TYR A 304 -30.27 -6.10 -18.21
N GLU A 305 -31.01 -6.87 -19.03
CA GLU A 305 -31.25 -8.28 -18.73
C GLU A 305 -29.95 -9.11 -18.72
N ARG A 306 -29.02 -8.81 -19.64
CA ARG A 306 -27.68 -9.42 -19.62
C ARG A 306 -26.90 -9.07 -18.36
N TRP A 307 -26.91 -7.80 -17.94
CA TRP A 307 -26.27 -7.38 -16.70
C TRP A 307 -26.90 -8.06 -15.48
N LYS A 308 -28.24 -8.12 -15.41
CA LYS A 308 -29.00 -8.73 -14.31
C LYS A 308 -28.69 -10.22 -14.13
N ALA A 309 -28.41 -10.93 -15.21
CA ALA A 309 -27.98 -12.33 -15.19
C ALA A 309 -26.53 -12.52 -14.68
N SER A 310 -25.70 -11.48 -14.67
CA SER A 310 -24.29 -11.56 -14.29
C SER A 310 -24.05 -11.59 -12.78
N GLY A 311 -22.83 -11.97 -12.37
CA GLY A 311 -22.39 -11.86 -10.97
C GLY A 311 -22.33 -10.42 -10.47
N HIS A 312 -22.12 -9.43 -11.36
CA HIS A 312 -22.05 -8.02 -11.00
C HIS A 312 -23.35 -7.49 -10.41
N ALA A 313 -24.51 -7.95 -10.91
CA ALA A 313 -25.83 -7.59 -10.38
C ALA A 313 -26.12 -8.17 -8.98
N ARG A 314 -25.29 -9.11 -8.50
CA ARG A 314 -25.40 -9.71 -7.16
C ARG A 314 -24.17 -9.44 -6.29
N ALA A 315 -23.25 -8.59 -6.76
CA ALA A 315 -21.97 -8.37 -6.08
C ALA A 315 -22.18 -7.96 -4.62
N TYR A 316 -23.06 -7.00 -4.36
CA TYR A 316 -23.29 -6.50 -2.99
C TYR A 316 -23.94 -7.55 -2.08
N GLN A 317 -24.81 -8.40 -2.64
CA GLN A 317 -25.46 -9.47 -1.89
C GLN A 317 -24.45 -10.45 -1.28
N GLY A 318 -23.33 -10.71 -1.97
CA GLY A 318 -22.23 -11.50 -1.43
C GLY A 318 -21.66 -10.92 -0.14
N LEU A 319 -21.54 -9.58 -0.05
CA LEU A 319 -21.09 -8.92 1.18
C LEU A 319 -22.10 -9.07 2.31
N VAL A 320 -23.39 -8.92 2.01
CA VAL A 320 -24.47 -9.08 3.00
C VAL A 320 -24.43 -10.49 3.59
N SER A 321 -24.30 -11.52 2.74
CA SER A 321 -24.24 -12.92 3.19
C SER A 321 -23.05 -13.24 4.11
N LYS A 322 -21.96 -12.48 3.99
CA LYS A 322 -20.73 -12.64 4.79
C LYS A 322 -20.65 -11.65 5.96
N GLY A 323 -21.68 -10.82 6.17
CA GLY A 323 -21.66 -9.77 7.20
C GLY A 323 -20.63 -8.65 6.94
N GLN A 324 -20.25 -8.44 5.68
CA GLN A 324 -19.24 -7.50 5.20
C GLN A 324 -19.84 -6.28 4.47
N GLN A 325 -21.15 -6.09 4.51
CA GLN A 325 -21.86 -5.05 3.76
C GLN A 325 -21.48 -3.61 4.14
N PHE A 326 -20.78 -3.41 5.25
CA PHE A 326 -20.29 -2.10 5.69
C PHE A 326 -18.76 -1.94 5.57
N ASP A 327 -18.07 -2.96 5.04
CA ASP A 327 -16.62 -2.93 4.86
C ASP A 327 -16.27 -2.07 3.64
N VAL A 328 -15.68 -0.90 3.90
CA VAL A 328 -15.30 0.08 2.88
C VAL A 328 -14.25 -0.44 1.91
N ASP A 329 -13.42 -1.40 2.30
CA ASP A 329 -12.42 -2.02 1.41
C ASP A 329 -13.10 -2.96 0.40
N CYS A 330 -14.26 -3.52 0.77
CA CYS A 330 -15.10 -4.36 -0.08
C CYS A 330 -16.09 -3.54 -0.93
N ILE A 331 -16.70 -2.51 -0.35
CA ILE A 331 -17.74 -1.69 -1.00
C ILE A 331 -17.24 -1.09 -2.32
N GLY A 332 -15.98 -0.64 -2.35
CA GLY A 332 -15.37 -0.08 -3.58
C GLY A 332 -15.42 -1.01 -4.80
N CYS A 333 -15.52 -2.33 -4.61
CA CYS A 333 -15.60 -3.32 -5.67
C CYS A 333 -17.00 -3.94 -5.83
N HIS A 334 -17.90 -3.75 -4.86
CA HIS A 334 -19.21 -4.39 -4.81
C HIS A 334 -20.38 -3.39 -4.93
N SER A 335 -20.09 -2.11 -5.15
CA SER A 335 -21.06 -1.05 -5.41
C SER A 335 -20.62 -0.15 -6.57
N LEU A 336 -21.52 0.67 -7.07
CA LEU A 336 -21.24 1.73 -8.05
C LEU A 336 -20.66 2.97 -7.37
N ALA A 337 -19.56 3.53 -7.90
CA ALA A 337 -19.11 4.90 -7.58
C ALA A 337 -18.80 5.23 -6.10
N TYR A 338 -18.34 4.27 -5.29
CA TYR A 338 -17.83 4.55 -3.94
C TYR A 338 -16.47 5.27 -3.99
N ASP A 339 -16.33 6.39 -3.26
CA ASP A 339 -15.13 7.25 -3.23
C ASP A 339 -14.69 7.71 -4.64
N ARG A 340 -15.66 7.88 -5.55
CA ARG A 340 -15.48 8.45 -6.90
C ARG A 340 -16.11 9.84 -7.01
N ASP A 341 -15.60 10.65 -7.91
CA ASP A 341 -16.17 11.98 -8.19
C ASP A 341 -17.59 11.86 -8.72
N GLY A 342 -18.52 12.65 -8.16
CA GLY A 342 -19.98 12.57 -8.38
C GLY A 342 -20.67 11.30 -7.85
N GLY A 343 -19.94 10.43 -7.15
CA GLY A 343 -20.43 9.22 -6.51
C GLY A 343 -20.83 9.42 -5.05
N PHE A 344 -20.65 8.38 -4.22
CA PHE A 344 -21.00 8.42 -2.79
C PHE A 344 -19.83 8.05 -1.89
N THR A 345 -19.85 8.60 -0.68
CA THR A 345 -18.93 8.24 0.42
C THR A 345 -19.66 7.92 1.71
N ASP A 346 -20.87 8.46 1.89
CA ASP A 346 -21.77 8.13 3.00
C ASP A 346 -22.53 6.83 2.71
N LEU A 347 -22.31 5.81 3.54
CA LEU A 347 -22.94 4.50 3.43
C LEU A 347 -24.47 4.54 3.52
N LYS A 348 -25.07 5.62 4.02
CA LYS A 348 -26.54 5.80 3.95
C LYS A 348 -27.08 5.79 2.52
N ASN A 349 -26.26 6.26 1.58
CA ASN A 349 -26.64 6.33 0.18
C ASN A 349 -26.38 5.01 -0.56
N ILE A 350 -25.79 4.01 0.09
CA ILE A 350 -25.38 2.76 -0.57
C ILE A 350 -26.53 2.06 -1.28
N ARG A 351 -27.76 2.18 -0.78
CA ARG A 351 -28.97 1.63 -1.41
C ARG A 351 -29.18 2.07 -2.86
N PHE A 352 -28.71 3.26 -3.23
CA PHE A 352 -28.82 3.80 -4.59
C PHE A 352 -27.70 3.30 -5.51
N PHE A 353 -26.65 2.74 -4.92
CA PHE A 353 -25.42 2.37 -5.60
C PHE A 353 -25.08 0.89 -5.44
N VAL A 354 -25.99 0.07 -4.89
CA VAL A 354 -25.73 -1.36 -4.69
C VAL A 354 -25.38 -2.03 -6.00
N ASN A 355 -24.51 -3.04 -5.90
CA ASN A 355 -24.00 -3.85 -7.00
C ASN A 355 -23.05 -3.09 -7.93
N VAL A 356 -22.30 -3.84 -8.73
CA VAL A 356 -21.50 -3.28 -9.82
C VAL A 356 -22.48 -3.01 -10.96
N GLN A 357 -22.66 -1.74 -11.36
CA GLN A 357 -23.67 -1.31 -12.32
C GLN A 357 -23.04 -0.94 -13.68
N CYS A 358 -23.87 -0.55 -14.67
CA CYS A 358 -23.42 -0.14 -16.00
C CYS A 358 -22.32 0.95 -15.95
N GLU A 359 -22.54 1.96 -15.11
CA GLU A 359 -21.65 3.11 -14.98
C GLU A 359 -20.31 2.77 -14.27
N SER A 360 -20.15 1.57 -13.69
CA SER A 360 -18.87 1.11 -13.17
C SER A 360 -17.84 0.92 -14.29
N CYS A 361 -18.30 0.55 -15.50
CA CYS A 361 -17.46 0.42 -16.69
C CYS A 361 -17.57 1.65 -17.60
N HIS A 362 -18.78 2.18 -17.76
CA HIS A 362 -19.10 3.27 -18.71
C HIS A 362 -18.86 4.68 -18.14
N GLY A 363 -18.65 4.83 -16.83
CA GLY A 363 -18.57 6.14 -16.18
C GLY A 363 -19.94 6.83 -16.02
N PRO A 364 -19.97 8.07 -15.49
CA PRO A 364 -21.22 8.81 -15.24
C PRO A 364 -22.04 9.04 -16.52
N GLY A 365 -23.33 8.73 -16.45
CA GLY A 365 -24.26 8.79 -17.59
C GLY A 365 -25.20 10.01 -17.60
N ALA A 366 -25.08 10.95 -16.66
CA ALA A 366 -26.00 12.08 -16.58
C ALA A 366 -26.08 12.92 -17.86
N LEU A 367 -24.93 13.23 -18.47
CA LEU A 367 -24.86 14.00 -19.72
C LEU A 367 -25.48 13.24 -20.91
N HIS A 368 -25.26 11.94 -20.98
CA HIS A 368 -25.87 11.07 -21.98
C HIS A 368 -27.39 11.06 -21.89
N VAL A 369 -27.94 10.96 -20.68
CA VAL A 369 -29.40 11.01 -20.45
C VAL A 369 -29.96 12.40 -20.78
N GLN A 370 -29.28 13.47 -20.37
CA GLN A 370 -29.69 14.86 -20.67
C GLN A 370 -29.69 15.14 -22.18
N ALA A 371 -28.71 14.59 -22.90
CA ALA A 371 -28.62 14.68 -24.36
C ALA A 371 -29.48 13.65 -25.10
N LYS A 372 -30.57 13.17 -24.47
CA LYS A 372 -31.55 12.23 -25.07
C LYS A 372 -30.92 10.94 -25.63
N GLY A 373 -29.85 10.47 -25.00
CA GLY A 373 -29.19 9.22 -25.38
C GLY A 373 -28.03 9.36 -26.36
N ASP A 374 -27.45 10.55 -26.53
CA ASP A 374 -26.25 10.77 -27.34
C ASP A 374 -25.04 9.94 -26.82
N PRO A 375 -24.53 8.94 -27.56
CA PRO A 375 -23.43 8.09 -27.12
C PRO A 375 -22.11 8.85 -26.88
N GLU A 376 -21.89 9.97 -27.57
CA GLU A 376 -20.65 10.77 -27.46
C GLU A 376 -20.54 11.48 -26.09
N LYS A 377 -21.65 11.52 -25.33
CA LYS A 377 -21.69 12.11 -23.98
C LYS A 377 -21.34 11.13 -22.86
N ILE A 378 -20.99 9.88 -23.19
CA ILE A 378 -20.42 8.94 -22.22
C ILE A 378 -18.93 9.23 -22.05
N VAL A 379 -18.56 9.76 -20.89
CA VAL A 379 -17.25 10.33 -20.60
C VAL A 379 -16.11 9.30 -20.63
N LYS A 380 -16.41 8.00 -20.47
CA LYS A 380 -15.39 6.96 -20.32
C LYS A 380 -15.43 5.92 -21.45
N LYS A 381 -14.29 5.75 -22.13
CA LYS A 381 -14.09 4.64 -23.07
C LYS A 381 -13.95 3.32 -22.31
N ARG A 382 -14.50 2.25 -22.88
CA ARG A 382 -14.44 0.89 -22.34
C ARG A 382 -13.01 0.36 -22.48
N ASP A 383 -12.27 0.34 -21.37
CA ASP A 383 -10.93 -0.20 -21.28
C ASP A 383 -10.97 -1.53 -20.49
N PRO A 384 -10.50 -2.65 -21.06
CA PRO A 384 -10.30 -3.91 -20.35
C PRO A 384 -9.64 -3.80 -18.96
N GLU A 385 -8.73 -2.83 -18.76
CA GLU A 385 -8.04 -2.61 -17.48
C GLU A 385 -9.01 -2.26 -16.34
N ILE A 386 -10.23 -1.81 -16.64
CA ILE A 386 -11.24 -1.49 -15.63
C ILE A 386 -11.64 -2.71 -14.78
N CYS A 387 -11.57 -3.90 -15.37
CA CYS A 387 -11.86 -5.15 -14.68
C CYS A 387 -10.84 -5.41 -13.56
N LEU A 388 -9.58 -5.04 -13.80
CA LEU A 388 -8.47 -5.22 -12.87
C LEU A 388 -8.49 -4.24 -11.69
N GLN A 389 -9.45 -3.31 -11.63
CA GLN A 389 -9.67 -2.49 -10.44
C GLN A 389 -10.28 -3.32 -9.28
N CYS A 390 -11.03 -4.36 -9.63
CA CYS A 390 -11.74 -5.21 -8.68
C CYS A 390 -11.23 -6.65 -8.74
N HIS A 391 -10.96 -7.16 -9.94
CA HIS A 391 -10.44 -8.51 -10.16
C HIS A 391 -8.91 -8.50 -10.20
N ILE A 392 -8.32 -8.34 -9.02
CA ILE A 392 -6.90 -8.62 -8.77
C ILE A 392 -6.78 -9.97 -8.08
N PRO A 393 -5.63 -10.67 -8.18
CA PRO A 393 -5.42 -11.97 -7.55
C PRO A 393 -5.78 -12.01 -6.06
N GLU A 394 -5.67 -10.88 -5.35
CA GLU A 394 -6.00 -10.80 -3.93
C GLU A 394 -7.50 -10.70 -3.61
N LYS A 395 -8.31 -10.25 -4.56
CA LYS A 395 -9.77 -10.05 -4.39
C LYS A 395 -10.60 -11.07 -5.15
N SER A 396 -10.06 -11.60 -6.23
CA SER A 396 -10.71 -12.57 -7.10
C SER A 396 -9.66 -13.55 -7.64
N PRO A 397 -9.12 -14.44 -6.79
CA PRO A 397 -8.01 -15.34 -7.14
C PRO A 397 -8.32 -16.25 -8.33
N ASP A 398 -9.59 -16.62 -8.50
CA ASP A 398 -10.05 -17.50 -9.57
C ASP A 398 -10.46 -16.73 -10.85
N PHE A 399 -10.24 -15.41 -10.91
CA PHE A 399 -10.61 -14.62 -12.08
C PHE A 399 -9.55 -14.70 -13.17
N VAL A 400 -9.93 -15.32 -14.29
CA VAL A 400 -9.16 -15.30 -15.54
C VAL A 400 -9.88 -14.38 -16.52
N PHE A 401 -9.25 -13.23 -16.82
CA PHE A 401 -9.86 -12.19 -17.67
C PHE A 401 -10.29 -12.73 -19.03
N MET A 402 -9.48 -13.58 -19.65
CA MET A 402 -9.73 -14.08 -21.01
C MET A 402 -10.92 -15.04 -21.06
N ASP A 403 -11.09 -15.88 -20.04
CA ASP A 403 -12.24 -16.79 -19.92
C ASP A 403 -13.55 -16.02 -19.73
N TYR A 404 -13.50 -14.94 -18.95
CA TYR A 404 -14.64 -14.05 -18.72
C TYR A 404 -15.00 -13.25 -19.98
N PHE A 405 -14.00 -12.70 -20.68
CA PHE A 405 -14.19 -11.96 -21.93
C PHE A 405 -14.84 -12.84 -23.02
N ILE A 406 -14.36 -14.09 -23.16
CA ILE A 406 -14.93 -15.06 -24.12
C ILE A 406 -16.38 -15.41 -23.78
N ARG A 407 -16.73 -15.56 -22.49
CA ARG A 407 -18.10 -15.89 -22.04
C ARG A 407 -19.08 -14.72 -22.18
N MET A 408 -18.64 -13.47 -21.95
CA MET A 408 -19.52 -12.29 -21.96
C MET A 408 -19.64 -11.61 -23.34
N CYS A 409 -18.61 -11.70 -24.20
CA CYS A 409 -18.60 -11.00 -25.50
C CYS A 409 -18.98 -11.89 -26.70
N LYS A 410 -19.09 -13.22 -26.56
CA LYS A 410 -19.59 -14.11 -27.63
C LYS A 410 -21.12 -14.17 -27.75
N GLY A 411 -21.80 -13.07 -27.46
CA GLY A 411 -23.14 -12.81 -27.99
C GLY A 411 -23.03 -12.15 -29.37
N LYS A 412 -22.74 -12.94 -30.41
CA LYS A 412 -22.69 -12.59 -31.84
C LYS A 412 -21.98 -11.27 -32.22
N GLU A 413 -20.68 -11.32 -32.42
CA GLU A 413 -19.99 -10.61 -33.51
C GLU A 413 -18.56 -11.17 -33.62
N LYS A 414 -18.18 -11.64 -34.81
CA LYS A 414 -16.80 -12.09 -35.08
C LYS A 414 -15.87 -10.88 -35.00
N PRO A 415 -14.69 -10.97 -34.38
CA PRO A 415 -13.69 -9.91 -34.50
C PRO A 415 -13.26 -9.80 -35.97
N SER A 416 -13.31 -8.57 -36.51
CA SER A 416 -12.69 -8.24 -37.80
C SER A 416 -11.21 -8.61 -37.74
N PRO A 417 -10.63 -9.24 -38.78
CA PRO A 417 -9.20 -9.48 -38.85
C PRO A 417 -8.46 -8.14 -38.83
N ALA A 418 -7.31 -8.13 -38.14
CA ALA A 418 -6.40 -7.02 -38.01
C ALA A 418 -6.03 -6.40 -39.37
N ALA A 419 -5.96 -5.06 -39.41
CA ALA A 419 -5.16 -4.37 -40.41
C ALA A 419 -3.68 -4.49 -39.99
N GLN A 420 -2.87 -4.90 -40.97
CA GLN A 420 -1.42 -5.06 -40.92
C GLN A 420 -0.71 -3.72 -40.76
#